data_AF-Q7P4F6-F1
#
_entry.id   AF-Q7P4F6-F1
#
_cell.length_a   1.000
_cell.length_b   1.000
_cell.length_c   1.000
_cell.angle_alpha   90.00
_cell.angle_beta   90.00
_cell.angle_gamma   90.00
#
_symmetry.space_group_name_H-M   'P 1'
#
loop_
_entity.id
_entity.type
_entity.pdbx_description
1 polymer ?
#
loop_
_entity_poly.entity_id
_entity_poly.type
_entity_poly.pdbx_seq_one_letter_code
_entity_poly.pdbx_strand_id
1 'polypeptide(L)'
;MNILDKLHNDRVTVIRSVTITDEYGGAFEEQREILKDIPCRLSQKWLRSVTPGPVNGSSQEYKLFVGLNIDIKQNDLLKITRKADGELYIFKALNLWHTTL
;
A
#
# COMPACT_ATOMS: atom_id res chain seq x y z
N MET A 1 8.39 24.06 -8.93
CA MET A 1 8.41 22.59 -8.80
C MET A 1 8.59 22.24 -7.33
N ASN A 2 7.65 21.47 -6.77
CA ASN A 2 7.64 21.16 -5.34
C ASN A 2 8.66 20.03 -5.04
N ILE A 3 9.40 20.13 -3.93
CA ILE A 3 10.44 19.15 -3.57
C ILE A 3 9.85 17.75 -3.36
N LEU A 4 8.58 17.68 -2.92
CA LEU A 4 7.81 16.45 -2.75
C LEU A 4 7.63 15.66 -4.05
N ASP A 5 7.45 16.36 -5.19
CA ASP A 5 7.32 15.72 -6.50
C ASP A 5 8.63 15.03 -6.93
N LYS A 6 9.78 15.50 -6.42
CA LYS A 6 11.08 14.86 -6.68
C LYS A 6 11.31 13.62 -5.79
N LEU A 7 10.62 13.49 -4.65
CA LEU A 7 10.74 12.35 -3.74
C LEU A 7 9.80 11.20 -4.09
N HIS A 8 8.57 11.49 -4.55
CA HIS A 8 7.56 10.49 -4.90
C HIS A 8 7.77 9.97 -6.33
N ASN A 9 8.76 9.10 -6.48
CA ASN A 9 9.11 8.53 -7.77
C ASN A 9 8.35 7.23 -8.10
N ASP A 10 7.76 6.58 -7.11
CA ASP A 10 7.03 5.33 -7.28
C ASP A 10 5.55 5.62 -7.55
N ARG A 11 4.81 4.59 -7.97
CA ARG A 11 3.38 4.67 -8.25
C ARG A 11 2.61 3.61 -7.48
N VAL A 12 1.49 3.99 -6.87
CA VAL A 12 0.61 3.07 -6.15
C VAL A 12 -0.80 3.07 -6.73
N THR A 13 -1.35 1.87 -6.88
CA THR A 13 -2.78 1.62 -7.11
C THR A 13 -3.35 0.99 -5.85
N VAL A 14 -4.44 1.56 -5.35
CA VAL A 14 -5.12 1.15 -4.11
C VAL A 14 -6.37 0.38 -4.48
N ILE A 15 -6.46 -0.86 -4.01
CA ILE A 15 -7.61 -1.74 -4.20
C ILE A 15 -8.27 -1.97 -2.85
N ARG A 16 -9.59 -1.78 -2.79
CA ARG A 16 -10.38 -1.90 -1.57
C ARG A 16 -11.48 -2.94 -1.76
N SER A 17 -11.69 -3.78 -0.75
CA SER A 17 -12.91 -4.59 -0.66
C SER A 17 -14.08 -3.68 -0.32
N VAL A 18 -15.08 -3.65 -1.19
CA VAL A 18 -16.34 -2.94 -0.98
C VAL A 18 -17.47 -3.94 -0.87
N THR A 19 -18.39 -3.71 0.07
CA THR A 19 -19.61 -4.50 0.18
C THR A 19 -20.63 -3.99 -0.82
N ILE A 20 -21.19 -4.90 -1.60
CA ILE A 20 -22.24 -4.64 -2.57
C ILE A 20 -23.45 -5.46 -2.19
N THR A 21 -24.61 -4.83 -2.19
CA THR A 21 -25.89 -5.49 -2.02
C THR A 21 -26.52 -5.70 -3.38
N ASP A 22 -26.90 -6.94 -3.69
CA ASP A 22 -27.65 -7.25 -4.90
C ASP A 22 -29.13 -6.85 -4.80
N GLU A 23 -29.86 -7.01 -5.90
CA GLU A 23 -31.29 -6.73 -5.99
C GLU A 23 -32.17 -7.65 -5.13
N TYR A 24 -31.63 -8.77 -4.63
CA TYR A 24 -32.29 -9.74 -3.76
C TYR A 24 -31.94 -9.56 -2.28
N GLY A 25 -31.14 -8.53 -1.94
CA GLY A 25 -30.70 -8.24 -0.58
C GLY A 25 -29.48 -9.04 -0.11
N GLY A 26 -28.83 -9.81 -0.98
CA GLY A 26 -27.58 -10.51 -0.71
C GLY A 26 -26.39 -9.54 -0.68
N ALA A 27 -25.54 -9.64 0.35
CA ALA A 27 -24.33 -8.83 0.47
C ALA A 27 -23.07 -9.65 0.13
N PHE A 28 -22.24 -9.15 -0.78
CA PHE A 28 -20.96 -9.75 -1.13
C PHE A 28 -19.84 -8.72 -1.18
N GLU A 29 -18.60 -9.17 -1.00
CA GLU A 29 -17.41 -8.32 -1.13
C GLU A 29 -16.86 -8.36 -2.55
N GLU A 30 -16.56 -7.19 -3.12
CA GLU A 30 -15.87 -7.03 -4.39
C GLU A 30 -14.61 -6.20 -4.21
N GLN A 31 -13.50 -6.61 -4.82
CA GLN A 31 -12.28 -5.81 -4.87
C GLN A 31 -12.37 -4.78 -5.98
N ARG A 32 -12.31 -3.48 -5.64
CA ARG A 32 -12.31 -2.38 -6.61
C ARG A 32 -11.06 -1.53 -6.51
N GLU A 33 -10.57 -1.10 -7.66
CA GLU A 33 -9.55 -0.04 -7.74
C GLU A 33 -10.20 1.29 -7.33
N ILE A 34 -9.77 1.85 -6.20
CA ILE A 34 -10.29 3.13 -5.68
C ILE A 34 -9.40 4.29 -6.12
N LEU A 35 -8.09 4.06 -6.19
CA LEU A 35 -7.10 5.01 -6.65
C LEU A 35 -6.12 4.32 -7.58
N LYS A 36 -5.67 5.01 -8.63
CA LYS A 36 -4.79 4.44 -9.65
C LYS A 36 -3.62 5.37 -9.94
N ASP A 37 -2.43 4.77 -10.06
CA ASP A 37 -1.20 5.45 -10.49
C ASP A 37 -0.84 6.70 -9.66
N ILE A 38 -1.09 6.65 -8.35
CA ILE A 38 -0.84 7.77 -7.45
C ILE A 38 0.66 7.88 -7.14
N PRO A 39 1.27 9.08 -7.24
CA PRO A 39 2.65 9.29 -6.81
C PRO A 39 2.87 8.90 -5.34
N CYS A 40 3.86 8.05 -5.10
CA CYS A 40 4.22 7.61 -3.76
C CYS A 40 5.74 7.39 -3.63
N ARG A 41 6.19 7.07 -2.41
CA ARG A 41 7.55 6.63 -2.14
C ARG A 41 7.50 5.45 -1.18
N LEU A 42 8.04 4.32 -1.60
CA LEU A 42 8.24 3.19 -0.70
C LEU A 42 9.56 3.39 0.06
N SER A 43 9.55 3.17 1.38
CA SER A 43 10.77 3.24 2.18
C SER A 43 11.82 2.26 1.66
N GLN A 44 13.10 2.55 1.89
CA GLN A 44 14.13 1.54 1.69
C GLN A 44 13.83 0.32 2.58
N LYS A 45 14.17 -0.86 2.08
CA LYS A 45 14.01 -2.13 2.79
C LYS A 45 14.78 -2.04 4.11
N TRP A 46 14.07 -1.89 5.23
CA TRP A 46 14.66 -2.20 6.51
C TRP A 46 14.74 -3.72 6.59
N LEU A 47 15.95 -4.27 6.59
CA LEU A 47 16.19 -5.66 6.96
C LEU A 47 15.80 -5.81 8.44
N ARG A 48 14.52 -6.09 8.71
CA ARG A 48 14.10 -6.47 10.06
C ARG A 48 14.60 -7.89 10.32
N SER A 49 15.19 -8.07 11.51
CA SER A 49 15.87 -9.28 11.98
C SER A 49 15.17 -10.56 11.54
N VAL A 50 15.94 -11.51 11.00
CA VAL A 50 15.49 -12.89 10.84
C VAL A 50 15.29 -13.44 12.26
N THR A 51 14.08 -13.90 12.60
CA THR A 51 13.89 -14.64 13.84
C THR A 51 14.30 -16.09 13.55
N PRO A 52 15.36 -16.64 14.17
CA PRO A 52 15.70 -18.03 13.98
C PRO A 52 14.64 -18.90 14.66
N GLY A 53 13.89 -19.64 13.85
CA GLY A 53 12.90 -20.61 14.28
C GLY A 53 12.80 -21.74 13.24
N PRO A 54 12.10 -22.85 13.52
CA PRO A 54 11.99 -23.98 12.58
C PRO A 54 11.36 -23.60 11.23
N VAL A 55 10.76 -22.42 11.13
CA VAL A 55 10.23 -21.83 9.90
C VAL A 55 10.95 -20.50 9.66
N ASN A 56 11.73 -20.43 8.58
CA ASN A 56 12.36 -19.20 8.12
C ASN A 56 11.29 -18.24 7.58
N GLY A 57 10.74 -17.38 8.44
CA GLY A 57 9.85 -16.30 8.04
C GLY A 57 10.58 -14.96 8.07
N SER A 58 10.65 -14.24 6.95
CA SER A 58 11.04 -12.83 6.95
C SER A 58 9.79 -11.96 6.92
N SER A 59 9.43 -11.32 8.03
CA SER A 59 8.40 -10.28 8.02
C SER A 59 9.09 -8.96 7.63
N GLN A 60 8.88 -8.52 6.39
CA GLN A 60 9.41 -7.26 5.89
C GLN A 60 8.32 -6.20 5.95
N GLU A 61 8.52 -5.20 6.80
CA GLU A 61 7.64 -4.04 6.90
C GLU A 61 8.24 -2.87 6.13
N TYR A 62 7.41 -2.18 5.35
CA TYR A 62 7.78 -0.98 4.62
C TYR A 62 6.88 0.18 5.04
N LYS A 63 7.44 1.39 5.05
CA LYS A 63 6.65 2.62 5.18
C LYS A 63 6.34 3.14 3.79
N LEU A 64 5.06 3.39 3.52
CA LEU A 64 4.61 4.03 2.29
C LEU A 64 4.35 5.51 2.57
N PHE A 65 4.94 6.39 1.79
CA PHE A 65 4.68 7.82 1.82
C PHE A 65 3.84 8.22 0.61
N VAL A 66 2.73 8.91 0.84
CA VAL A 66 1.78 9.42 -0.17
C VAL A 66 1.42 10.86 0.12
N GLY A 67 0.77 11.54 -0.82
CA GLY A 67 0.24 12.88 -0.61
C GLY A 67 -0.84 12.94 0.49
N LEU A 68 -1.00 14.10 1.13
CA LEU A 68 -1.93 14.29 2.26
C LEU A 68 -3.40 14.02 1.91
N ASN A 69 -3.79 14.14 0.64
CA ASN A 69 -5.18 13.99 0.19
C ASN A 69 -5.51 12.56 -0.28
N ILE A 70 -4.67 11.59 0.07
CA ILE A 70 -4.80 10.20 -0.38
C ILE A 70 -5.40 9.35 0.74
N ASP A 71 -6.60 8.83 0.52
CA ASP A 71 -7.33 7.98 1.47
C ASP A 71 -6.95 6.50 1.31
N ILE A 72 -5.98 6.04 2.09
CA ILE A 72 -5.65 4.62 2.25
C ILE A 72 -6.21 4.14 3.58
N LYS A 73 -6.89 2.99 3.58
CA LYS A 73 -7.50 2.35 4.76
C LYS A 73 -6.80 1.05 5.10
N GLN A 74 -6.94 0.62 6.35
CA GLN A 74 -6.48 -0.70 6.75
C GLN A 74 -7.15 -1.76 5.88
N ASN A 75 -6.41 -2.84 5.62
CA ASN A 75 -6.77 -3.93 4.71
C ASN A 75 -6.82 -3.59 3.22
N ASP A 76 -6.63 -2.33 2.80
CA ASP A 76 -6.43 -2.02 1.39
C ASP A 76 -5.25 -2.82 0.82
N LEU A 77 -5.42 -3.33 -0.39
CA LEU A 77 -4.35 -3.95 -1.16
C LEU A 77 -3.64 -2.87 -1.96
N LEU A 78 -2.32 -2.76 -1.78
CA LEU A 78 -1.48 -1.75 -2.38
C LEU A 78 -0.60 -2.41 -3.44
N LYS A 79 -0.82 -2.06 -4.70
CA LYS A 79 0.02 -2.44 -5.84
C LYS A 79 0.98 -1.29 -6.13
N ILE A 80 2.26 -1.48 -5.83
CA ILE A 80 3.28 -0.45 -5.96
C ILE A 80 4.23 -0.80 -7.09
N THR A 81 4.29 0.05 -8.12
CA THR A 81 5.30 0.00 -9.16
C THR A 81 6.44 0.91 -8.76
N ARG A 82 7.59 0.31 -8.48
CA ARG A 82 8.77 1.06 -8.06
C ARG A 82 9.57 1.54 -9.26
N LYS A 83 9.95 2.81 -9.28
CA LYS A 83 10.67 3.37 -10.44
C LYS A 83 12.15 2.95 -10.51
N ALA A 84 12.74 2.64 -9.37
CA ALA A 84 14.17 2.30 -9.29
C ALA A 84 14.51 0.97 -9.98
N ASP A 85 13.64 -0.03 -9.86
CA ASP A 85 13.83 -1.39 -10.39
C ASP A 85 12.73 -1.80 -11.38
N GLY A 86 11.63 -1.05 -11.49
CA GLY A 86 10.50 -1.36 -12.38
C GLY A 86 9.57 -2.45 -11.84
N GLU A 87 9.85 -2.97 -10.64
CA GLU A 87 9.17 -4.14 -10.10
C GLU A 87 7.81 -3.78 -9.46
N LEU A 88 6.91 -4.77 -9.48
CA LEU A 88 5.60 -4.69 -8.82
C LEU A 88 5.66 -5.34 -7.45
N TYR A 89 5.42 -4.54 -6.41
CA TYR A 89 5.26 -5.02 -5.05
C TYR A 89 3.79 -4.98 -4.65
N ILE A 90 3.34 -6.03 -3.96
CA ILE A 90 1.97 -6.13 -3.45
C ILE A 90 2.04 -6.18 -1.93
N PHE A 91 1.37 -5.24 -1.28
CA PHE A 91 1.26 -5.17 0.17
C PHE A 91 -0.19 -5.12 0.60
N LYS A 92 -0.45 -5.57 1.82
CA LYS A 92 -1.69 -5.29 2.53
C LYS A 92 -1.42 -4.18 3.54
N ALA A 93 -2.27 -3.15 3.59
CA ALA A 93 -2.15 -2.08 4.56
C ALA A 93 -2.47 -2.60 5.97
N LEU A 94 -1.45 -2.76 6.82
CA LEU A 94 -1.59 -3.29 8.18
C LEU A 94 -1.81 -2.18 9.22
N ASN A 95 -0.92 -1.19 9.26
CA ASN A 95 -0.93 -0.12 10.25
C ASN A 95 -0.81 1.25 9.56
N LEU A 96 -1.80 2.12 9.75
CA LEU A 96 -1.80 3.50 9.29
C LEU A 96 -1.44 4.41 10.47
N TRP A 97 -0.16 4.73 10.64
CA TRP A 97 0.26 5.74 11.60
C TRP A 97 0.29 7.10 10.88
N HIS A 98 -0.71 7.95 11.14
CA HIS A 98 -0.60 9.38 10.82
C HIS A 98 0.37 10.01 11.84
N THR A 99 1.63 10.24 11.45
CA THR A 99 2.46 11.21 12.17
C THR A 99 2.12 12.59 11.61
N THR A 100 1.24 13.30 12.31
CA THR A 100 1.08 14.75 12.14
C THR A 100 2.39 15.39 12.63
N LEU A 101 3.08 16.13 11.75
CA LEU A 101 4.18 17.02 12.14
C LEU A 101 3.61 18.29 12.77
#